data_AF-A0A285X0E9-F1
#
_entry.id   AF-A0A285X0E9-F1
#
_cell.length_a   1.000
_cell.length_b   1.000
_cell.length_c   1.000
_cell.angle_alpha   90.00
_cell.angle_beta   90.00
_cell.angle_gamma   90.00
#
_symmetry.space_group_name_H-M   'P 1'
#
loop_
_entity.id
_entity.type
_entity.pdbx_description
1 polymer ?
#
loop_
_entity_poly.entity_id
_entity_poly.type
_entity_poly.pdbx_seq_one_letter_code
_entity_poly.pdbx_strand_id
1 'polypeptide(L)'
;MTVAPPTVYKYKEINVGKYATVKHYELQEVLNGSNLLSNKINISKSRDFARSRPDYWLYLREDNKWKKPAVTGLFKTSKPLVYKGDQHDKKNLMLFSFSKNAEEVIIHYFPDFFTADLTHVLPLIVQDSK
;
A
#
# COMPACT_ATOMS: atom_id res chain seq x y z
N MET A 1 15.09 -2.30 19.19
CA MET A 1 13.64 -1.98 19.15
C MET A 1 12.94 -3.16 18.48
N THR A 2 12.00 -3.80 19.17
CA THR A 2 11.19 -4.89 18.58
C THR A 2 9.95 -4.28 17.93
N VAL A 3 9.84 -4.40 16.61
CA VAL A 3 8.66 -3.95 15.85
C VAL A 3 7.57 -5.00 16.02
N ALA A 4 6.36 -4.58 16.40
CA ALA A 4 5.22 -5.50 16.48
C ALA A 4 4.91 -6.09 15.08
N PRO A 5 4.43 -7.34 15.00
CA PRO A 5 4.02 -7.92 13.72
C PRO A 5 2.99 -7.03 13.02
N PRO A 6 3.14 -6.74 11.71
CA PRO A 6 2.17 -5.94 10.98
C PRO A 6 0.89 -6.74 10.73
N THR A 7 -0.24 -6.03 10.59
CA THR A 7 -1.42 -6.57 9.91
C THR A 7 -1.12 -6.63 8.41
N VAL A 8 -1.34 -7.79 7.79
CA VAL A 8 -1.01 -8.03 6.38
C VAL A 8 -2.28 -8.13 5.57
N TYR A 9 -2.40 -7.33 4.53
CA TYR A 9 -3.52 -7.33 3.61
C TYR A 9 -3.07 -7.82 2.25
N LYS A 10 -3.75 -8.81 1.69
CA LYS A 10 -3.49 -9.29 0.34
C LYS A 10 -4.62 -8.86 -0.58
N TYR A 11 -4.27 -8.14 -1.64
CA TYR A 11 -5.19 -7.59 -2.60
C TYR A 11 -4.89 -8.12 -4.00
N LYS A 12 -5.94 -8.39 -4.78
CA LYS A 12 -5.84 -8.81 -6.18
C LYS A 12 -6.52 -7.80 -7.09
N GLU A 13 -5.90 -7.52 -8.24
CA GLU A 13 -6.41 -6.59 -9.23
C GLU A 13 -7.76 -7.07 -9.78
N ILE A 14 -8.67 -6.11 -9.96
CA ILE A 14 -9.99 -6.30 -10.56
C ILE A 14 -10.16 -5.36 -11.74
N ASN A 15 -10.93 -5.78 -12.75
CA ASN A 15 -11.07 -5.07 -14.03
C ASN A 15 -9.73 -4.86 -14.74
N VAL A 16 -8.89 -5.91 -14.78
CA VAL A 16 -7.59 -5.90 -15.44
C VAL A 16 -7.71 -5.36 -16.86
N GLY A 17 -6.82 -4.44 -17.24
CA GLY A 17 -6.80 -3.82 -18.57
C GLY A 17 -7.84 -2.72 -18.81
N LYS A 18 -8.79 -2.49 -17.90
CA LYS A 18 -9.83 -1.46 -18.08
C LYS A 18 -9.29 -0.04 -17.96
N TYR A 19 -8.27 0.19 -17.14
CA TYR A 19 -7.75 1.52 -16.83
C TYR A 19 -6.24 1.57 -17.06
N ALA A 20 -5.77 2.57 -17.83
CA ALA A 20 -4.37 2.67 -18.22
C ALA A 20 -3.44 3.14 -17.08
N THR A 21 -3.93 4.00 -16.18
CA THR A 21 -3.11 4.67 -15.16
C THR A 21 -3.56 4.38 -13.73
N VAL A 22 -4.53 3.49 -13.57
CA VAL A 22 -5.18 3.18 -12.30
C VAL A 22 -5.35 1.67 -12.21
N LYS A 23 -5.03 1.08 -11.07
CA LYS A 23 -5.39 -0.30 -10.77
C LYS A 23 -6.34 -0.31 -9.58
N HIS A 24 -7.43 -1.05 -9.73
CA HIS A 24 -8.35 -1.32 -8.63
C HIS A 24 -8.07 -2.71 -8.11
N TYR A 25 -8.10 -2.86 -6.79
CA TYR A 25 -7.89 -4.16 -6.18
C TYR A 25 -9.02 -4.48 -5.19
N GLU A 26 -9.24 -5.77 -5.01
CA GLU A 26 -10.18 -6.32 -4.04
C GLU A 26 -9.43 -7.18 -3.02
N LEU A 27 -9.76 -6.98 -1.75
CA LEU A 27 -9.18 -7.67 -0.61
C LEU A 27 -9.49 -9.16 -0.70
N GLN A 28 -8.45 -9.97 -0.63
CA GLN A 28 -8.54 -11.43 -0.63
C GLN A 28 -8.41 -11.98 0.80
N GLU A 29 -7.47 -11.42 1.58
CA GLU A 29 -7.11 -11.96 2.88
C GLU A 29 -6.56 -10.86 3.80
N VAL A 30 -6.85 -10.99 5.11
CA VAL A 30 -6.23 -10.21 6.17
C VAL A 30 -5.61 -11.18 7.18
N LEU A 31 -4.34 -10.97 7.51
CA LEU A 31 -3.60 -11.74 8.50
C LEU A 31 -3.17 -10.83 9.65
N ASN A 32 -3.08 -11.39 10.86
CA ASN A 32 -2.57 -10.71 12.06
C ASN A 32 -3.32 -9.40 12.42
N GLY A 33 -4.65 -9.39 12.26
CA GLY A 33 -5.47 -8.24 12.67
C GLY A 33 -6.87 -8.24 12.08
N SER A 34 -7.60 -7.16 12.33
CA SER A 34 -8.87 -6.84 11.68
C SER A 34 -8.63 -5.95 10.44
N ASN A 35 -9.62 -5.88 9.56
CA ASN A 35 -9.53 -5.00 8.40
C ASN A 35 -9.66 -3.52 8.83
N LEU A 36 -8.55 -2.79 8.86
CA LEU A 36 -8.50 -1.34 9.13
C LEU A 36 -8.51 -0.49 7.84
N LEU A 37 -8.44 -1.15 6.69
CA LEU A 37 -8.54 -0.53 5.37
C LEU A 37 -9.95 -0.78 4.78
N SER A 38 -10.10 -0.66 3.47
CA SER A 38 -11.33 -0.98 2.75
C SER A 38 -11.19 -2.28 1.96
N ASN A 39 -12.32 -2.96 1.72
CA ASN A 39 -12.36 -4.16 0.87
C ASN A 39 -11.90 -3.89 -0.57
N LYS A 40 -11.99 -2.64 -1.02
CA LYS A 40 -11.51 -2.22 -2.33
C LYS A 40 -10.56 -1.06 -2.19
N ILE A 41 -9.43 -1.12 -2.89
CA ILE A 41 -8.46 -0.03 -2.95
C ILE A 41 -8.23 0.38 -4.40
N ASN A 42 -7.80 1.62 -4.58
CA ASN A 42 -7.38 2.16 -5.85
C ASN A 42 -5.96 2.69 -5.69
N ILE A 43 -5.07 2.26 -6.61
CA ILE A 43 -3.71 2.76 -6.69
C ILE A 43 -3.56 3.41 -8.07
N SER A 44 -3.32 4.72 -8.07
CA SER A 44 -3.21 5.52 -9.29
C SER A 44 -1.80 6.05 -9.48
N LYS A 45 -1.32 6.07 -10.73
CA LYS A 45 -0.03 6.68 -11.06
C LYS A 45 -0.08 8.19 -10.82
N SER A 46 0.93 8.72 -10.16
CA SER A 46 1.05 10.16 -9.93
C SER A 46 1.23 10.92 -11.24
N ARG A 47 0.73 12.16 -11.26
CA ARG A 47 0.88 13.12 -12.37
C ARG A 47 1.85 14.26 -12.01
N ASP A 48 2.62 14.10 -10.95
CA ASP A 48 3.65 15.02 -10.48
C ASP A 48 3.20 16.46 -10.16
N PHE A 49 1.91 16.65 -9.89
CA PHE A 49 1.38 17.94 -9.41
C PHE A 49 1.73 18.23 -7.95
N ALA A 50 1.92 17.18 -7.13
CA ALA A 50 2.29 17.36 -5.72
C ALA A 50 3.79 17.62 -5.59
N ARG A 51 4.17 18.56 -4.71
CA ARG A 51 5.58 18.86 -4.41
C ARG A 51 6.37 17.65 -3.90
N SER A 52 5.70 16.72 -3.20
CA SER A 52 6.30 15.50 -2.70
C SER A 52 6.64 14.47 -3.78
N ARG A 53 6.02 14.55 -4.97
CA ARG A 53 6.27 13.67 -6.13
C ARG A 53 6.30 12.17 -5.79
N PRO A 54 5.24 11.59 -5.18
CA PRO A 54 5.15 10.14 -5.05
C PRO A 54 4.99 9.50 -6.43
N ASP A 55 5.33 8.21 -6.57
CA ASP A 55 5.11 7.46 -7.81
C ASP A 55 3.61 7.11 -7.99
N TYR A 56 2.92 6.83 -6.89
CA TYR A 56 1.50 6.46 -6.89
C TYR A 56 0.73 7.08 -5.72
N TRP A 57 -0.60 7.00 -5.78
CA TRP A 57 -1.52 7.43 -4.72
C TRP A 57 -2.47 6.29 -4.34
N LEU A 58 -2.63 6.06 -3.03
CA LEU A 58 -3.60 5.12 -2.48
C LEU A 58 -4.92 5.83 -2.16
N TYR A 59 -6.03 5.25 -2.63
CA TYR A 59 -7.39 5.63 -2.24
C TYR A 59 -8.14 4.42 -1.68
N LEU A 60 -8.89 4.66 -0.62
CA LEU A 60 -9.83 3.68 -0.05
C LEU A 60 -11.23 3.92 -0.61
N ARG A 61 -12.07 2.87 -0.59
CA ARG A 61 -13.47 2.95 -1.01
C ARG A 61 -14.39 3.05 0.20
N GLU A 62 -15.26 4.05 0.20
CA GLU A 62 -16.24 4.37 1.25
C GLU A 62 -17.57 4.73 0.56
N ASP A 63 -18.68 4.11 0.95
CA ASP A 63 -20.03 4.35 0.39
C ASP A 63 -20.07 4.36 -1.15
N ASN A 64 -19.46 3.34 -1.77
CA ASN A 64 -19.31 3.17 -3.22
C ASN A 64 -18.46 4.24 -3.94
N LYS A 65 -17.87 5.20 -3.23
CA LYS A 65 -17.02 6.26 -3.78
C LYS A 65 -15.56 6.06 -3.33
N TRP A 66 -14.62 6.58 -4.13
CA TRP A 66 -13.22 6.67 -3.72
C TRP A 66 -13.04 7.88 -2.81
N LYS A 67 -12.64 7.64 -1.56
CA LYS A 67 -12.46 8.68 -0.55
C LYS A 67 -11.40 9.68 -1.00
N LYS A 68 -11.66 10.97 -0.85
CA LYS A 68 -10.69 12.05 -1.10
C LYS A 68 -10.47 12.84 0.18
N PRO A 69 -9.25 13.31 0.48
CA PRO A 69 -8.01 13.13 -0.31
C PRO A 69 -7.50 11.68 -0.32
N ALA A 70 -6.45 11.41 -1.11
CA ALA A 70 -5.74 10.13 -1.06
C ALA A 70 -5.29 9.84 0.38
N VAL A 71 -5.27 8.58 0.77
CA VAL A 71 -4.78 8.18 2.10
C VAL A 71 -3.29 8.45 2.21
N THR A 72 -2.53 8.11 1.17
CA THR A 72 -1.08 8.32 1.16
C THR A 72 -0.51 8.32 -0.24
N GLY A 73 0.65 8.96 -0.40
CA GLY A 73 1.51 8.81 -1.56
C GLY A 73 2.46 7.62 -1.39
N LEU A 74 2.72 6.89 -2.46
CA LEU A 74 3.64 5.76 -2.44
C LEU A 74 5.01 6.18 -2.99
N PHE A 75 6.04 6.01 -2.18
CA PHE A 75 7.42 6.36 -2.48
C PHE A 75 8.27 5.11 -2.63
N LYS A 76 9.16 5.06 -3.62
CA LYS A 76 10.10 3.94 -3.78
C LYS A 76 10.94 3.71 -2.53
N THR A 77 11.20 2.44 -2.26
CA THR A 77 12.20 2.01 -1.29
C THR A 77 13.44 1.48 -2.02
N SER A 78 14.47 1.09 -1.28
CA SER A 78 15.64 0.40 -1.84
C SER A 78 15.32 -1.02 -2.35
N LYS A 79 14.20 -1.61 -1.92
CA LYS A 79 13.75 -2.93 -2.38
C LYS A 79 12.85 -2.79 -3.62
N PRO A 80 13.17 -3.44 -4.75
CA PRO A 80 12.37 -3.36 -5.97
C PRO A 80 10.92 -3.75 -5.72
N LEU A 81 9.98 -3.06 -6.38
CA LEU A 81 8.53 -3.29 -6.25
C LEU A 81 7.97 -3.10 -4.84
N VAL A 82 8.76 -2.54 -3.91
CA VAL A 82 8.31 -2.18 -2.57
C VAL A 82 8.27 -0.67 -2.43
N TYR A 83 7.10 -0.18 -2.00
CA TYR A 83 6.85 1.23 -1.79
C TYR A 83 6.47 1.51 -0.34
N LYS A 84 6.81 2.71 0.11
CA LYS A 84 6.49 3.24 1.42
C LYS A 84 5.35 4.24 1.33
N GLY A 85 4.40 4.13 2.25
CA GLY A 85 3.43 5.16 2.56
C GLY A 85 3.22 5.25 4.07
N ASP A 86 2.32 6.12 4.48
CA ASP A 86 1.93 6.31 5.87
C ASP A 86 0.47 6.75 6.00
N GLN A 87 -0.11 6.51 7.17
CA GLN A 87 -1.46 6.94 7.49
C GLN A 87 -1.47 7.71 8.82
N HIS A 88 -2.35 8.72 8.91
CA HIS A 88 -2.53 9.60 10.06
C HIS A 88 -1.22 10.33 10.44
N ASP A 89 -0.69 11.12 9.51
CA ASP A 89 0.47 11.99 9.73
C ASP A 89 1.70 11.25 10.28
N LYS A 90 2.14 10.19 9.56
CA LYS A 90 3.26 9.34 9.98
C LYS A 90 3.06 8.65 11.33
N LYS A 91 1.82 8.41 11.74
CA LYS A 91 1.52 7.56 12.89
C LYS A 91 1.66 6.07 12.56
N ASN A 92 1.20 5.68 11.37
CA ASN A 92 1.20 4.28 10.93
C ASN A 92 2.05 4.13 9.66
N LEU A 93 3.02 3.21 9.67
CA LEU A 93 3.79 2.86 8.50
C LEU A 93 3.04 1.86 7.64
N MET A 94 3.09 2.07 6.33
CA MET A 94 2.55 1.14 5.34
C MET A 94 3.64 0.78 4.33
N LEU A 95 3.86 -0.52 4.11
CA LEU A 95 4.76 -1.03 3.07
C LEU A 95 3.98 -1.86 2.07
N PHE A 96 4.09 -1.49 0.80
CA PHE A 96 3.33 -2.04 -0.32
C PHE A 96 4.28 -2.85 -1.19
N SER A 97 4.08 -4.16 -1.27
CA SER A 97 4.83 -5.05 -2.14
C SER A 97 3.97 -5.45 -3.32
N PHE A 98 4.36 -5.05 -4.52
CA PHE A 98 3.67 -5.42 -5.75
C PHE A 98 4.27 -6.69 -6.36
N SER A 99 3.42 -7.51 -6.98
CA SER A 99 3.89 -8.53 -7.91
C SER A 99 4.52 -7.87 -9.16
N LYS A 100 5.29 -8.61 -9.95
CA LYS A 100 5.99 -8.08 -11.13
C LYS A 100 5.05 -7.42 -12.16
N ASN A 101 3.84 -7.97 -12.32
CA ASN A 101 2.78 -7.46 -13.19
C ASN A 101 1.80 -6.51 -12.48
N ALA A 102 2.00 -6.27 -11.18
CA ALA A 102 1.08 -5.52 -10.31
C ALA A 102 -0.36 -6.06 -10.35
N GLU A 103 -0.55 -7.37 -10.56
CA GLU A 103 -1.83 -8.04 -10.37
C GLU A 103 -2.13 -8.27 -8.89
N GLU A 104 -1.10 -8.32 -8.05
CA GLU A 104 -1.23 -8.48 -6.61
C GLU A 104 -0.47 -7.36 -5.88
N VAL A 105 -1.04 -6.93 -4.75
CA VAL A 105 -0.36 -6.04 -3.81
C VAL A 105 -0.57 -6.54 -2.39
N ILE A 106 0.54 -6.69 -1.67
CA ILE A 106 0.56 -7.02 -0.25
C ILE A 106 0.89 -5.76 0.52
N ILE A 107 0.00 -5.36 1.43
CA ILE A 107 0.20 -4.21 2.31
C ILE A 107 0.54 -4.72 3.71
N HIS A 108 1.73 -4.38 4.19
CA HIS A 108 2.12 -4.57 5.59
C HIS A 108 1.84 -3.27 6.33
N TYR A 109 0.88 -3.31 7.25
CA TYR A 109 0.41 -2.17 8.02
C TYR A 109 0.93 -2.28 9.45
N PHE A 110 1.72 -1.29 9.88
CA PHE A 110 2.29 -1.23 11.22
C PHE A 110 1.55 -0.15 12.02
N PRO A 111 0.58 -0.53 12.88
CA PRO A 111 -0.16 0.44 13.69
C PRO A 111 0.76 1.07 14.74
N ASP A 112 0.57 2.37 14.98
CA ASP A 112 1.29 3.16 15.99
C ASP A 112 2.83 3.09 15.88
N PHE A 113 3.33 2.79 14.68
CA PHE A 113 4.74 2.67 14.40
C PHE A 113 5.07 3.34 13.06
N PHE A 114 6.05 4.24 13.08
CA PHE A 114 6.63 4.83 11.88
C PHE A 114 8.14 4.97 12.01
N THR A 115 8.83 4.79 10.89
CA THR A 115 10.26 5.05 10.81
C THR A 115 10.61 5.66 9.45
N ALA A 116 11.55 6.61 9.44
CA ALA A 116 12.16 7.10 8.22
C ALA A 116 13.11 6.03 7.63
N ASP A 117 13.91 5.41 8.49
CA ASP A 117 14.87 4.37 8.16
C ASP A 117 14.18 3.00 8.08
N LEU A 118 14.19 2.42 6.88
CA LEU A 118 13.55 1.15 6.59
C LEU A 118 14.50 -0.05 6.69
N THR A 119 15.77 0.15 7.08
CA THR A 119 16.81 -0.90 7.09
C THR A 119 16.41 -2.11 7.92
N HIS A 120 15.68 -1.91 9.02
CA HIS A 120 15.23 -2.98 9.90
C HIS A 120 13.84 -3.54 9.57
N VAL A 121 13.07 -2.87 8.71
CA VAL A 121 11.70 -3.27 8.39
C VAL A 121 11.62 -4.00 7.05
N LEU A 122 12.36 -3.54 6.03
CA LEU A 122 12.36 -4.15 4.69
C LEU A 122 12.75 -5.64 4.67
N PRO A 123 13.69 -6.13 5.51
CA PRO A 123 13.99 -7.56 5.57
C PRO A 123 12.82 -8.42 6.05
N LEU A 124 11.88 -7.85 6.81
CA LEU A 124 10.69 -8.56 7.32
C LEU A 124 9.60 -8.74 6.25
N ILE A 125 9.71 -8.00 5.14
CA ILE A 125 8.70 -7.98 4.09
C ILE A 125 8.94 -9.13 3.12
N VAL A 126 8.01 -10.08 3.11
CA VAL A 126 8.02 -11.20 2.15
C VAL A 126 7.47 -10.71 0.81
N GLN A 127 8.20 -10.97 -0.27
CA GLN A 127 7.68 -10.85 -1.63
C GLN A 127 7.31 -12.25 -2.09
N ASP A 128 6.04 -12.47 -2.39
CA ASP A 128 5.65 -13.71 -3.07
C ASP A 128 6.27 -13.67 -4.48
N SER A 129 7.16 -14.64 -4.72
CA SER A 129 8.00 -14.70 -5.93
C SER A 129 7.28 -15.36 -7.12
N LYS A 130 5.95 -15.41 -7.11
CA LYS A 130 5.16 -16.05 -8.16
C LYS A 130 5.01 -15.16 -9.38
#